data_AF-A0A7T1HGR2-F1
#
_entry.id   AF-A0A7T1HGR2-F1
#
_cell.length_a   1.000
_cell.length_b   1.000
_cell.length_c   1.000
_cell.angle_alpha   90.00
_cell.angle_beta   90.00
_cell.angle_gamma   90.00
#
_symmetry.space_group_name_H-M   'P 1'
#
loop_
_entity.id
_entity.type
_entity.pdbx_description
1 polymer ?
#
loop_
_entity_poly.entity_id
_entity_poly.type
_entity_poly.pdbx_seq_one_letter_code
_entity_poly.pdbx_strand_id
1 'polypeptide(L)' 'MATTAQDPRHQALVLSLRQRMAEARARGDAKAHQALFREAVYLGIQPSLLDVEDAPAAPDHTSGR' A
#
# COMPACT_ATOMS: atom_id res chain seq x y z
N MET A 1 5.12 24.50 8.81
CA MET A 1 4.53 23.62 7.79
C MET A 1 5.01 22.21 8.08
N ALA A 2 4.12 21.33 8.53
CA ALA A 2 4.50 20.02 9.04
C ALA A 2 4.88 19.08 7.89
N THR A 3 6.13 18.62 7.92
CA THR A 3 6.71 17.67 6.97
C THR A 3 5.95 16.35 7.04
N THR A 4 5.20 16.02 6.01
CA THR A 4 4.32 14.84 5.87
C THR A 4 5.04 13.48 5.92
N ALA A 5 6.36 13.47 6.09
CA ALA A 5 7.18 12.26 6.10
C ALA A 5 7.24 11.54 7.47
N GLN A 6 6.81 12.16 8.58
CA GLN A 6 7.12 11.64 9.92
C GLN A 6 5.96 11.70 10.93
N ASP A 7 4.70 11.67 10.46
CA ASP A 7 3.55 11.53 11.35
C ASP A 7 3.21 10.04 11.54
N PRO A 8 3.38 9.46 12.75
CA PRO A 8 3.08 8.05 13.00
C PRO A 8 1.62 7.70 12.75
N ARG A 9 0.70 8.68 12.84
CA ARG A 9 -0.71 8.47 12.50
C ARG A 9 -0.91 8.29 11.01
N HIS A 10 -0.18 9.06 10.21
CA HIS A 10 -0.20 8.93 8.76
C HIS A 10 0.36 7.57 8.32
N GLN A 11 1.45 7.10 8.93
CA GLN A 11 1.99 5.77 8.66
C GLN A 11 1.00 4.65 9.02
N ALA A 12 0.35 4.73 10.19
CA ALA A 12 -0.66 3.75 10.59
C ALA A 12 -1.86 3.72 9.61
N LEU A 13 -2.28 4.89 9.12
CA LEU A 13 -3.35 5.01 8.12
C LEU A 13 -2.96 4.34 6.79
N VAL A 14 -1.75 4.60 6.29
CA VAL A 14 -1.22 3.98 5.07
C VAL A 14 -1.13 2.45 5.23
N LEU A 15 -0.64 1.95 6.37
CA LEU A 15 -0.57 0.50 6.63
C LEU A 15 -1.95 -0.16 6.71
N SER A 16 -2.95 0.53 7.27
CA SER A 16 -4.33 0.04 7.29
C SER A 16 -4.93 -0.04 5.89
N LEU A 17 -4.75 1.00 5.07
CA LEU A 17 -5.21 1.03 3.68
C LEU A 17 -4.56 -0.08 2.84
N ARG A 18 -3.24 -0.32 3.00
CA ARG A 18 -2.51 -1.40 2.32
C ARG A 18 -3.11 -2.78 2.62
N GLN A 19 -3.35 -3.08 3.89
CA GLN A 19 -3.94 -4.37 4.28
C GLN A 19 -5.33 -4.56 3.67
N ARG A 20 -6.20 -3.55 3.78
CA ARG A 20 -7.55 -3.60 3.20
C ARG A 20 -7.53 -3.79 1.67
N MET A 21 -6.57 -3.15 0.99
CA MET A 21 -6.43 -3.24 -0.46
C MET A 21 -5.93 -4.62 -0.89
N ALA A 22 -4.96 -5.19 -0.17
CA ALA A 22 -4.48 -6.56 -0.38
C ALA A 22 -5.60 -7.60 -0.17
N GLU A 23 -6.41 -7.45 0.88
CA GLU A 23 -7.55 -8.34 1.09
C GLU A 23 -8.63 -8.21 0.00
N ALA A 24 -8.97 -6.98 -0.42
CA ALA A 24 -9.91 -6.75 -1.51
C ALA A 24 -9.43 -7.43 -2.81
N ARG A 25 -8.13 -7.35 -3.09
CA ARG A 25 -7.48 -8.01 -4.23
C ARG A 25 -7.52 -9.53 -4.09
N ALA A 26 -7.16 -10.07 -2.92
CA ALA A 26 -7.21 -11.51 -2.65
C ALA A 26 -8.62 -12.10 -2.76
N ARG A 27 -9.65 -11.32 -2.39
CA ARG A 27 -11.06 -11.68 -2.54
C ARG A 27 -11.61 -11.50 -3.96
N GLY A 28 -10.85 -10.89 -4.87
CA GLY A 28 -11.34 -10.51 -6.21
C GLY A 28 -12.43 -9.43 -6.18
N ASP A 29 -12.55 -8.67 -5.09
CA ASP A 29 -13.58 -7.65 -4.92
C ASP A 29 -13.13 -6.33 -5.57
N ALA A 30 -13.41 -6.21 -6.86
CA ALA A 30 -13.10 -5.03 -7.66
C ALA A 30 -13.79 -3.76 -7.13
N LYS A 31 -14.97 -3.88 -6.48
CA LYS A 31 -15.71 -2.76 -5.93
C LYS A 31 -15.04 -2.25 -4.65
N ALA A 32 -14.64 -3.14 -3.76
CA ALA A 32 -13.85 -2.79 -2.58
C ALA A 32 -12.50 -2.17 -2.95
N HIS A 33 -11.83 -2.72 -3.97
CA HIS A 33 -10.57 -2.18 -4.47
C HIS A 33 -10.74 -0.73 -4.98
N GLN A 34 -11.76 -0.47 -5.80
CA GLN A 34 -12.03 0.87 -6.31
C GLN A 34 -12.44 1.86 -5.21
N ALA A 35 -13.19 1.42 -4.20
CA ALA A 35 -13.56 2.24 -3.05
C ALA A 35 -12.32 2.67 -2.24
N LEU A 36 -11.41 1.75 -1.96
CA LEU A 36 -10.15 2.02 -1.25
C LEU A 36 -9.24 2.95 -2.05
N PHE A 37 -9.22 2.83 -3.37
CA PHE A 37 -8.47 3.74 -4.23
C PHE A 37 -9.00 5.18 -4.12
N ARG A 38 -10.33 5.36 -4.12
CA ARG A 38 -10.95 6.69 -3.93
C ARG A 38 -10.70 7.25 -2.54
N GLU A 39 -10.77 6.40 -1.51
CA GLU A 39 -10.46 6.77 -0.12
C GLU A 39 -9.02 7.30 0.00
N ALA A 40 -8.05 6.61 -0.61
CA ALA A 40 -6.65 7.04 -0.64
C ALA A 40 -6.48 8.43 -1.27
N VAL A 41 -7.08 8.64 -2.45
CA VAL A 41 -7.03 9.94 -3.14
C VAL A 41 -7.66 11.05 -2.29
N TYR A 42 -8.81 10.79 -1.65
CA TYR A 42 -9.47 11.75 -0.78
C TYR A 42 -8.60 12.15 0.43
N LEU A 43 -7.82 11.20 0.94
CA LEU A 43 -6.91 11.40 2.06
C LEU A 43 -5.55 12.01 1.65
N GLY A 44 -5.35 12.29 0.36
CA GLY A 44 -4.07 12.79 -0.17
C GLY A 44 -2.95 11.73 -0.20
N ILE A 45 -3.31 10.45 -0.07
CA ILE A 45 -2.39 9.33 -0.13
C ILE A 45 -2.32 8.86 -1.59
N GLN A 46 -1.10 8.79 -2.14
CA GLN A 46 -0.90 8.25 -3.48
C GLN A 46 -1.28 6.76 -3.50
N PRO A 47 -2.19 6.33 -4.39
CA PRO A 47 -2.64 4.94 -4.46
C PRO A 47 -1.50 3.97 -4.79
N SER A 48 -0.51 4.42 -5.56
CA SER A 48 0.70 3.63 -5.87
C SER A 48 1.52 3.27 -4.64
N LEU A 49 1.34 3.96 -3.50
CA LEU A 49 1.94 3.57 -2.21
C LEU A 49 1.20 2.41 -1.54
N LEU A 50 -0.02 2.12 -2.02
CA LEU A 50 -0.91 1.07 -1.50
C LEU A 50 -0.84 -0.20 -2.33
N ASP A 51 -0.53 -0.07 -3.62
CA ASP A 51 -0.11 -1.19 -4.46
C ASP A 51 1.21 -1.70 -3.91
N VAL A 52 1.12 -2.72 -3.06
CA VAL A 52 2.21 -3.65 -2.91
C VAL A 52 2.20 -4.44 -4.21
N GLU A 53 2.79 -3.87 -5.26
CA GLU A 53 3.41 -4.73 -6.26
C GLU A 53 4.22 -5.71 -5.43
N ASP A 54 3.89 -6.99 -5.57
CA ASP A 54 4.67 -8.10 -5.08
C ASP A 54 6.12 -7.78 -5.48
N ALA A 55 6.87 -7.16 -4.56
CA ALA A 55 8.28 -7.00 -4.73
C ALA A 55 8.73 -8.44 -4.88
N PRO A 56 9.24 -8.86 -6.06
CA PRO A 56 9.72 -10.22 -6.19
C PRO A 56 10.69 -10.37 -5.03
N ALA A 57 10.38 -11.31 -4.12
CA ALA A 57 11.26 -11.66 -3.02
C ALA A 57 12.67 -11.65 -3.60
N ALA A 58 13.50 -10.74 -3.10
CA ALA A 58 14.77 -10.38 -3.70
C ALA A 58 15.43 -11.66 -4.23
N PRO A 59 15.82 -11.75 -5.52
CA PRO A 59 16.55 -12.92 -5.96
C PRO A 59 17.78 -13.00 -5.08
N ASP A 60 17.84 -14.04 -4.25
CA ASP A 60 19.00 -14.45 -3.49
C ASP A 60 20.15 -14.65 -4.50
N HIS A 61 20.85 -13.57 -4.83
CA HIS A 61 22.15 -13.62 -5.48
C HIS A 61 23.21 -14.03 -4.45
N THR A 62 22.97 -15.13 -3.74
CA THR A 62 24.05 -15.93 -3.15
C THR A 62 24.54 -16.86 -4.25
N SER A 63 25.22 -16.29 -5.24
CA SER A 63 26.18 -17.04 -6.06
C SER A 63 27.55 -16.76 -5.47
N GLY A 64 27.79 -17.38 -4.32
CA GLY A 64 29.08 -17.39 -3.66
C GLY A 64 29.98 -18.43 -4.31
N ARG A 65 30.96 -17.92 -5.06
CA ARG A 65 32.30 -18.47 -5.33
C ARG A 65 32.44 -19.94 -5.73
#